data_AF-A0A352EXC1-F1
#
_entry.id   AF-A0A352EXC1-F1
#
_cell.length_a   1.000
_cell.length_b   1.000
_cell.length_c   1.000
_cell.angle_alpha   90.00
_cell.angle_beta   90.00
_cell.angle_gamma   90.00
#
_symmetry.space_group_name_H-M   'P 1'
#
loop_
_entity.id
_entity.type
_entity.pdbx_description
1 polymer ?
#
loop_
_entity_poly.entity_id
_entity_poly.type
_entity_poly.pdbx_seq_one_letter_code
_entity_poly.pdbx_strand_id
1 'polypeptide(L)'
;DSIGLGEDGPTHQPIEHLAALRAIPHLFVIRPADPAEVAEAWRIAILRRNAPTALALTRQKVGLIDRTRFAKAEGTRRGGYILAEASEVQSPKS
;
A
#
# COMPACT_ATOMS: atom_id res chain seq x y z
N ASP A 1 -5.96 -8.52 2.39
CA ASP A 1 -5.63 -8.25 3.80
C ASP A 1 -6.65 -7.30 4.43
N SER A 2 -7.93 -7.59 4.18
CA SER A 2 -9.07 -6.82 4.65
C SER A 2 -10.32 -7.68 4.46
N ILE A 3 -11.46 -7.18 4.93
CA ILE A 3 -12.80 -7.81 5.01
C ILE A 3 -13.30 -8.43 3.69
N GLY A 4 -12.62 -8.21 2.56
CA GLY A 4 -12.91 -8.83 1.26
C GLY A 4 -12.59 -10.33 1.12
N LEU A 5 -12.30 -11.05 2.20
CA LEU A 5 -12.21 -12.52 2.15
C LEU A 5 -13.61 -13.09 2.38
N GLY A 6 -14.30 -13.43 1.29
CA GLY A 6 -15.49 -14.27 1.33
C GLY A 6 -15.16 -15.72 1.66
N GLU A 7 -16.10 -16.36 2.36
CA GLU A 7 -16.18 -17.75 2.90
C GLU A 7 -15.23 -18.16 4.04
N ASP A 8 -14.02 -17.61 4.16
CA ASP A 8 -13.17 -17.87 5.33
C ASP A 8 -13.53 -16.89 6.47
N GLY A 9 -14.14 -17.41 7.54
CA GLY A 9 -14.64 -16.65 8.68
C GLY A 9 -13.64 -15.75 9.43
N PRO A 10 -14.05 -15.09 10.54
CA PRO A 10 -13.34 -13.97 11.17
C PRO A 10 -11.91 -14.27 11.65
N THR A 11 -11.52 -15.54 11.80
CA THR A 11 -10.15 -15.95 12.17
C THR A 11 -9.12 -15.72 11.07
N HIS A 12 -9.55 -15.50 9.82
CA HIS A 12 -8.67 -15.28 8.66
C HIS A 12 -8.71 -13.84 8.14
N GLN A 13 -9.41 -12.95 8.84
CA GLN A 13 -9.52 -11.53 8.50
C GLN A 13 -8.48 -10.75 9.32
N PRO A 14 -7.35 -10.33 8.73
CA PRO A 14 -6.33 -9.62 9.48
C PRO A 14 -6.82 -8.18 9.71
N ILE A 15 -7.42 -7.91 10.87
CA ILE A 15 -7.80 -6.55 11.28
C ILE A 15 -6.60 -5.87 11.97
N GLU A 16 -5.98 -6.55 12.95
CA GLU A 16 -4.86 -5.98 13.73
C GLU A 16 -3.44 -6.33 13.23
N HIS A 17 -3.28 -7.33 12.35
CA HIS A 17 -1.95 -7.82 11.96
C HIS A 17 -1.05 -6.76 11.34
N LEU A 18 -1.60 -5.88 10.49
CA LEU A 18 -0.84 -4.79 9.89
C LEU A 18 -0.38 -3.76 10.92
N ALA A 19 -1.22 -3.45 11.91
CA ALA A 19 -0.86 -2.52 12.99
C ALA A 19 0.25 -3.10 13.86
N ALA A 20 0.15 -4.39 14.22
CA ALA A 20 1.16 -5.10 14.98
C ALA A 20 2.51 -5.14 14.23
N LEU A 21 2.51 -5.51 12.94
CA LEU A 21 3.73 -5.54 12.14
C LEU A 21 4.40 -4.16 12.04
N ARG A 22 3.62 -3.07 11.92
CA ARG A 22 4.15 -1.71 11.87
C ARG A 22 4.82 -1.26 13.16
N ALA A 23 4.45 -1.86 14.30
CA ALA A 23 5.04 -1.55 15.59
C ALA A 23 6.37 -2.29 15.85
N ILE A 24 6.72 -3.31 15.05
CA ILE A 24 7.96 -4.07 15.22
C ILE A 24 9.16 -3.20 14.84
N PRO A 25 10.11 -2.96 15.77
CA PRO A 25 11.31 -2.19 15.48
C PRO A 25 12.09 -2.78 14.30
N HIS A 26 12.62 -1.91 13.44
CA HIS A 26 13.41 -2.25 12.26
C HIS A 26 12.71 -3.09 11.17
N LEU A 27 11.44 -3.46 11.32
CA LEU A 27 10.66 -4.12 10.27
C LEU A 27 10.08 -3.08 9.29
N PHE A 28 10.31 -3.27 7.99
CA PHE A 28 9.59 -2.50 6.97
C PHE A 28 8.31 -3.22 6.59
N VAL A 29 7.19 -2.51 6.65
CA VAL A 29 5.88 -3.06 6.25
C VAL A 29 5.37 -2.29 5.05
N ILE A 30 5.25 -2.97 3.92
CA ILE A 30 4.78 -2.38 2.66
C ILE A 30 3.47 -3.08 2.26
N ARG A 31 2.42 -2.30 2.08
CA ARG A 31 1.12 -2.76 1.59
C ARG A 31 0.81 -2.06 0.26
N PRO A 32 1.24 -2.62 -0.87
CA PRO A 32 1.05 -1.99 -2.18
C PRO A 32 -0.42 -2.00 -2.61
N ALA A 33 -0.85 -0.96 -3.32
CA ALA A 33 -2.22 -0.78 -3.79
C ALA A 33 -2.49 -1.41 -5.18
N ASP A 34 -1.47 -1.55 -6.02
CA ASP A 34 -1.59 -2.10 -7.38
C ASP A 34 -0.32 -2.89 -7.78
N PRO A 35 -0.32 -3.59 -8.94
CA PRO A 35 0.85 -4.36 -9.39
C PRO A 35 2.12 -3.52 -9.63
N ALA A 36 1.98 -2.24 -9.96
CA ALA A 36 3.13 -1.35 -10.17
C ALA A 36 3.84 -1.05 -8.84
N GLU A 37 3.08 -0.78 -7.78
CA GLU A 37 3.62 -0.65 -6.43
C GLU A 37 4.17 -1.97 -5.90
N VAL A 38 3.62 -3.13 -6.29
CA VAL A 38 4.20 -4.44 -5.95
C VAL A 38 5.61 -4.58 -6.51
N ALA A 39 5.84 -4.17 -7.77
CA ALA A 39 7.18 -4.22 -8.37
C ALA A 39 8.17 -3.32 -7.62
N GLU A 40 7.75 -2.10 -7.25
CA GLU A 40 8.56 -1.19 -6.46
C GLU A 40 8.81 -1.70 -5.03
N ALA A 41 7.82 -2.31 -4.40
CA ALA A 41 7.93 -2.92 -3.08
C ALA A 41 8.96 -4.06 -3.07
N TRP A 42 8.96 -4.92 -4.10
CA TRP A 42 9.99 -5.94 -4.29
C TRP A 42 11.38 -5.34 -4.50
N ARG A 43 11.47 -4.27 -5.30
CA ARG A 43 12.74 -3.57 -5.50
C ARG A 43 13.30 -3.05 -4.18
N ILE A 44 12.46 -2.43 -3.34
CA ILE A 44 12.83 -1.97 -1.99
C ILE A 44 13.30 -3.15 -1.13
N ALA A 45 12.54 -4.25 -1.12
CA ALA A 45 12.86 -5.43 -0.31
C ALA A 45 14.20 -6.07 -0.70
N ILE A 46 14.53 -6.13 -1.99
CA ILE A 46 15.78 -6.72 -2.49
C ILE A 46 16.98 -5.81 -2.19
N LEU A 47 16.84 -4.50 -2.41
CA LEU A 47 17.94 -3.54 -2.23
C LEU A 47 18.23 -3.26 -0.75
N ARG A 48 17.24 -3.40 0.13
CA ARG A 48 17.41 -3.21 1.58
C ARG A 48 17.98 -4.48 2.22
N ARG A 49 19.30 -4.51 2.43
CA ARG A 49 20.01 -5.68 2.99
C ARG A 49 20.09 -5.70 4.52
N ASN A 50 19.83 -4.58 5.18
CA ASN A 50 20.14 -4.39 6.61
C ASN A 50 18.97 -4.67 7.56
N ALA A 51 17.79 -5.04 7.04
CA ALA A 51 16.66 -5.42 7.87
C ALA A 51 15.54 -6.07 7.04
N PRO A 52 14.62 -6.82 7.70
CA PRO A 52 13.54 -7.53 7.03
C PRO A 52 12.47 -6.58 6.46
N THR A 53 11.79 -7.05 5.42
CA THR A 53 10.65 -6.38 4.79
C THR A 53 9.48 -7.36 4.73
N ALA A 54 8.33 -6.97 5.28
CA ALA A 54 7.06 -7.65 5.16
C ALA A 54 6.24 -7.01 4.04
N LEU A 55 5.82 -7.82 3.06
CA LEU A 55 4.93 -7.41 1.98
C LEU A 55 3.51 -7.94 2.25
N ALA A 56 2.57 -7.03 2.49
CA ALA A 56 1.16 -7.38 2.69
C ALA A 56 0.42 -7.38 1.35
N LEU A 57 0.25 -8.57 0.77
CA LEU A 57 -0.37 -8.75 -0.54
C LEU A 57 -1.83 -9.22 -0.38
N THR A 58 -2.72 -8.72 -1.24
CA THR A 58 -4.10 -9.19 -1.29
C THR A 58 -4.26 -10.40 -2.21
N ARG A 59 -5.19 -11.30 -1.89
CA ARG A 59 -5.58 -12.44 -2.75
C ARG A 59 -6.55 -12.01 -3.86
N GLN A 60 -7.28 -10.92 -3.65
CA GLN A 60 -8.23 -10.41 -4.64
C GLN A 60 -7.51 -9.65 -5.75
N LYS A 61 -8.06 -9.70 -6.97
CA LYS A 61 -7.60 -8.83 -8.05
C LYS A 61 -7.86 -7.37 -7.67
N VAL A 62 -6.81 -6.56 -7.69
CA VAL A 62 -6.88 -5.10 -7.55
C VAL A 62 -6.79 -4.44 -8.92
N GLY A 63 -7.51 -3.32 -9.10
CA GLY A 63 -7.44 -2.54 -10.33
C GLY A 63 -6.06 -1.92 -10.55
N LEU A 64 -5.71 -1.66 -11.80
CA LEU A 64 -4.50 -0.89 -12.12
C LEU A 64 -4.79 0.60 -11.94
N ILE A 65 -3.88 1.31 -11.30
CA ILE A 65 -3.94 2.77 -11.23
C ILE A 65 -3.46 3.34 -12.56
N ASP A 66 -4.25 4.21 -13.16
CA ASP A 66 -3.88 4.92 -14.38
C ASP A 66 -2.80 5.98 -14.09
N ARG A 67 -1.55 5.62 -14.38
CA ARG A 67 -0.37 6.48 -14.15
C ARG A 67 -0.21 7.61 -15.18
N THR A 68 -1.10 7.73 -16.16
CA THR A 68 -1.17 8.93 -17.01
C THR A 68 -1.94 10.05 -16.32
N ARG A 69 -2.82 9.71 -15.38
CA ARG A 69 -3.65 10.64 -14.61
C ARG A 69 -3.16 10.81 -13.17
N PHE A 70 -2.62 9.75 -12.58
CA PHE A 70 -2.17 9.71 -11.20
C PHE A 70 -0.64 9.62 -11.09
N ALA A 71 -0.11 9.99 -9.93
CA ALA A 71 1.33 9.98 -9.68
C ALA A 71 1.95 8.59 -9.92
N LYS A 72 3.22 8.55 -10.29
CA LYS A 72 3.92 7.30 -10.63
C LYS A 72 4.22 6.42 -9.41
N ALA A 73 4.36 5.11 -9.64
CA ALA A 73 4.56 4.11 -8.59
C ALA A 73 5.90 4.24 -7.85
N GLU A 74 6.92 4.91 -8.43
CA GLU A 74 8.21 5.16 -7.77
C GLU A 74 8.06 5.96 -6.47
N GLY A 75 6.94 6.68 -6.31
CA GLY A 75 6.57 7.33 -5.06
C GLY A 75 6.51 6.37 -3.85
N THR A 76 6.26 5.07 -4.08
CA THR A 76 6.26 4.00 -3.06
C THR A 76 7.55 3.97 -2.25
N ARG A 77 8.70 4.32 -2.87
CA ARG A 77 10.01 4.33 -2.21
C ARG A 77 10.10 5.32 -1.04
N ARG A 78 9.20 6.30 -0.99
CA ARG A 78 9.13 7.29 0.10
C ARG A 78 8.27 6.82 1.28
N GLY A 79 7.68 5.62 1.21
CA GLY A 79 6.76 5.09 2.23
C GLY A 79 5.33 5.64 2.12
N GLY A 80 5.15 6.83 1.54
CA GLY A 80 3.88 7.42 1.18
C GLY A 80 4.07 8.54 0.17
N TYR A 81 3.06 8.79 -0.66
CA TYR A 81 3.09 9.84 -1.67
C TYR A 81 1.69 10.32 -2.03
N ILE A 82 1.60 11.55 -2.55
CA ILE A 82 0.35 12.08 -3.10
C ILE A 82 0.06 11.34 -4.41
N LEU A 83 -0.99 10.52 -4.40
CA LEU A 83 -1.43 9.79 -5.59
C LEU A 83 -2.25 10.69 -6.52
N ALA A 84 -3.13 11.48 -5.92
CA ALA A 84 -3.98 12.48 -6.55
C ALA A 84 -4.05 13.69 -5.63
N GLU A 85 -3.88 14.89 -6.18
CA GLU A 85 -4.12 16.12 -5.44
C GLU A 85 -5.61 16.26 -5.12
N ALA A 86 -5.93 16.85 -3.97
CA ALA A 86 -7.31 17.23 -3.68
C ALA A 86 -7.75 18.30 -4.68
N SER A 87 -8.97 18.16 -5.22
CA SER A 87 -9.59 19.24 -5.97
C SER A 87 -9.87 20.41 -5.02
N GLU A 88 -9.40 21.61 -5.34
CA GLU A 88 -9.80 22.81 -4.61
C GLU A 88 -11.33 22.95 -4.67
N VAL A 89 -11.98 23.01 -3.51
CA VAL A 89 -13.34 23.52 -3.42
C VAL A 89 -13.22 25.04 -3.60
N GLN A 90 -13.46 25.54 -4.81
CA GLN A 90 -13.63 26.98 -5.01
C GLN A 90 -14.80 27.42 -4.14
N SER A 91 -14.48 28.14 -3.06
CA SER A 91 -15.49 28.83 -2.26
C SER A 91 -16.20 29.84 -3.17
N PRO A 92 -17.55 29.92 -3.13
CA PRO A 92 -18.26 30.91 -3.93
C PRO A 92 -17.74 32.29 -3.54
N LYS A 93 -17.25 33.06 -4.52
CA LYS A 93 -16.89 34.46 -4.32
C LYS A 93 -18.15 35.18 -3.83
N SER A 94 -18.11 35.70 -2.61
CA SER A 94 -19.11 36.61 -2.03
C SER A 94 -19.17 37.92 -2.78
#